data_AF-A0A9P6AQH4-F1
#
_entry.id   AF-A0A9P6AQH4-F1
#
_cell.length_a   1.000
_cell.length_b   1.000
_cell.length_c   1.000
_cell.angle_alpha   90.00
_cell.angle_beta   90.00
_cell.angle_gamma   90.00
#
_symmetry.space_group_name_H-M   'P 1'
#
loop_
_entity.id
_entity.type
_entity.pdbx_description
1 polymer ?
#
loop_
_entity_poly.entity_id
_entity_poly.type
_entity_poly.pdbx_seq_one_letter_code
_entity_poly.pdbx_strand_id
1 'polypeptide(L)'
;MNQKTLSPPRRQSERKASGGRARDLLRQHYGLGGLPIPAPTGLPNDPLDIDSPAFNAEGYFNQLAITSSLPILLKRENELAEGSVPYPATKMGSEKFTEIRQLNGERQSLVYNHHHELIAASDTIRAMKSRAENVDADLEKLKAAFSEISRIGAKLSVEIGSGEKKQLETPAVDDRDNASSRA
;
A
#
# COMPACT_ATOMS: atom_id res chain seq x y z
N MET A 1 80.53 -1.29 -11.68
CA MET A 1 79.17 -0.74 -11.59
C MET A 1 79.16 0.66 -12.18
N ASN A 2 78.25 0.95 -13.11
CA ASN A 2 77.47 2.19 -13.16
C ASN A 2 76.44 2.08 -14.28
N GLN A 3 75.17 2.14 -13.88
CA GLN A 3 73.99 2.00 -14.72
C GLN A 3 73.71 3.32 -15.45
N LYS A 4 73.30 3.25 -16.71
CA LYS A 4 72.54 4.34 -17.35
C LYS A 4 71.45 3.76 -18.24
N THR A 5 70.24 3.74 -17.69
CA THR A 5 69.01 3.23 -18.29
C THR A 5 68.52 4.15 -19.40
N LEU A 6 68.11 3.55 -20.52
CA LEU A 6 67.42 4.16 -21.65
C LEU A 6 66.08 4.79 -21.24
N SER A 7 65.74 5.94 -21.84
CA SER A 7 64.36 6.47 -21.92
C SER A 7 64.16 7.14 -23.28
N PRO A 8 63.07 6.83 -24.03
CA PRO A 8 62.78 7.45 -25.32
C PRO A 8 62.02 8.79 -25.16
N PRO A 9 62.08 9.70 -26.15
CA PRO A 9 61.44 11.00 -26.07
C PRO A 9 59.91 10.91 -26.19
N ARG A 10 59.24 11.73 -25.36
CA ARG A 10 57.79 11.91 -25.25
C ARG A 10 57.23 12.51 -26.56
N ARG A 11 56.38 11.77 -27.27
CA ARG A 11 55.58 12.26 -28.40
C ARG A 11 54.67 13.40 -27.91
N GLN A 12 54.95 14.63 -28.33
CA GLN A 12 53.95 15.70 -28.35
C GLN A 12 52.94 15.36 -29.44
N SER A 13 51.70 15.10 -29.05
CA SER A 13 50.59 15.03 -30.00
C SER A 13 50.02 16.44 -30.14
N GLU A 14 50.50 17.16 -31.16
CA GLU A 14 49.83 18.35 -31.68
C GLU A 14 48.48 17.95 -32.26
N ARG A 15 47.41 17.97 -31.45
CA ARG A 15 46.05 17.98 -31.98
C ARG A 15 45.75 19.41 -32.44
N LYS A 16 45.88 19.62 -33.75
CA LYS A 16 45.48 20.85 -34.45
C LYS A 16 44.03 21.20 -34.09
N ALA A 17 43.85 22.32 -33.38
CA ALA A 17 42.56 22.96 -33.14
C ALA A 17 42.07 23.62 -34.44
N SER A 18 41.49 22.85 -35.36
CA SER A 18 40.86 23.38 -36.58
C SER A 18 39.34 23.60 -36.44
N GLY A 19 38.74 23.29 -35.28
CA GLY A 19 37.29 23.40 -35.05
C GLY A 19 36.78 24.74 -34.52
N GLY A 20 37.65 25.66 -34.07
CA GLY A 20 37.24 26.93 -33.49
C GLY A 20 36.72 27.93 -34.55
N ARG A 21 37.50 28.13 -35.62
CA ARG A 21 37.20 29.14 -36.65
C ARG A 21 35.89 28.90 -37.39
N ALA A 22 35.56 27.65 -37.71
CA ALA A 22 34.28 27.33 -38.35
C ALA A 22 33.09 27.59 -37.41
N ARG A 23 33.23 27.26 -36.12
CA ARG A 23 32.21 27.58 -35.11
C ARG A 23 32.07 29.08 -34.91
N ASP A 24 33.15 29.83 -34.93
CA ASP A 24 33.13 31.29 -34.77
C ASP A 24 32.50 31.99 -35.97
N LEU A 25 32.75 31.51 -37.19
CA LEU A 25 32.10 32.01 -38.42
C LEU A 25 30.61 31.72 -38.44
N LEU A 26 30.18 30.51 -38.03
CA LEU A 26 28.76 30.19 -37.91
C LEU A 26 28.09 31.07 -36.84
N ARG A 27 28.75 31.33 -35.71
CA ARG A 27 28.24 32.23 -34.66
C ARG A 27 28.07 33.67 -35.17
N GLN A 28 29.01 34.17 -35.96
CA GLN A 28 28.92 35.49 -36.57
C GLN A 28 27.78 35.58 -37.60
N HIS A 29 27.57 34.52 -38.40
CA HIS A 29 26.52 34.48 -39.43
C HIS A 29 25.09 34.46 -38.86
N TYR A 30 24.89 33.83 -37.69
CA TYR A 30 23.59 33.80 -37.01
C TYR A 30 23.40 34.92 -35.97
N GLY A 31 24.32 35.89 -35.89
CA GLY A 31 24.23 36.96 -34.89
C GLY A 31 24.47 36.52 -33.44
N LEU A 32 24.94 35.28 -33.22
CA LEU A 32 25.27 34.71 -31.91
C LEU A 32 26.71 35.06 -31.43
N GLY A 33 27.43 35.90 -32.16
CA GLY A 33 28.81 36.30 -31.86
C GLY A 33 28.98 37.38 -30.79
N GLY A 34 27.89 37.87 -30.18
CA GLY A 34 27.91 38.98 -29.22
C GLY A 34 27.51 38.64 -27.78
N LEU A 35 27.09 37.39 -27.51
CA LEU A 35 26.71 36.98 -26.15
C LEU A 35 27.84 36.14 -25.56
N PRO A 36 28.60 36.65 -24.58
CA PRO A 36 29.53 35.82 -23.84
C PRO A 36 28.71 34.73 -23.17
N ILE A 37 29.05 33.47 -23.44
CA ILE A 37 28.70 32.40 -22.50
C ILE A 37 29.44 32.81 -21.22
N PRO A 38 28.75 33.13 -20.11
CA PRO A 38 29.46 33.43 -18.89
C PRO A 38 30.15 32.14 -18.48
N ALA A 39 31.47 32.13 -18.59
CA ALA A 39 32.26 31.30 -17.70
C ALA A 39 31.83 31.68 -16.27
N PRO A 40 31.73 30.73 -15.32
CA PRO A 40 31.46 31.07 -13.94
C PRO A 40 32.61 31.91 -13.41
N THR A 41 32.50 33.23 -13.55
CA THR A 41 33.37 34.19 -12.94
C THR A 41 32.84 34.31 -11.52
N GLY A 42 33.45 33.59 -10.57
CA GLY A 42 33.14 33.68 -9.14
C GLY A 42 33.46 35.05 -8.54
N LEU A 43 32.85 36.08 -9.10
CA LEU A 43 32.90 37.45 -8.63
C LEU A 43 31.87 37.58 -7.51
N PRO A 44 32.20 38.26 -6.40
CA PRO A 44 31.36 38.30 -5.19
C PRO A 44 30.01 39.02 -5.35
N ASN A 45 29.68 39.53 -6.54
CA ASN A 45 28.45 40.27 -6.85
C ASN A 45 27.92 39.91 -8.26
N ASP A 46 27.87 38.63 -8.60
CA ASP A 46 27.23 38.20 -9.86
C ASP A 46 25.69 38.28 -9.71
N PRO A 47 24.97 39.04 -10.55
CA PRO A 47 23.50 39.10 -10.49
C PRO A 47 22.80 37.84 -10.99
N LEU A 48 23.52 36.89 -11.62
CA LEU A 48 23.00 35.63 -12.14
C LEU A 48 23.32 34.42 -11.24
N ASP A 49 24.08 34.64 -10.16
CA ASP A 49 24.40 33.60 -9.19
C ASP A 49 23.35 33.57 -8.07
N ILE A 50 22.73 32.41 -7.85
CA ILE A 50 21.66 32.20 -6.87
C ILE A 50 22.16 32.45 -5.43
N ASP A 51 23.45 32.24 -5.20
CA ASP A 51 24.08 32.38 -3.88
C ASP A 51 24.67 33.78 -3.64
N SER A 52 24.59 34.68 -4.63
CA SER A 52 25.13 36.03 -4.56
C SER A 52 24.15 37.03 -3.92
N PRO A 53 24.63 37.98 -3.09
CA PRO A 53 23.77 38.99 -2.48
C PRO A 53 23.17 39.99 -3.49
N ALA A 54 23.70 40.02 -4.72
CA ALA A 54 23.20 40.85 -5.81
C ALA A 54 22.25 40.10 -6.77
N PHE A 55 21.77 38.90 -6.39
CA PHE A 55 20.94 38.04 -7.23
C PHE A 55 19.67 38.72 -7.72
N ASN A 56 19.46 38.72 -9.04
CA ASN A 56 18.24 39.17 -9.66
C ASN A 56 17.43 37.97 -10.19
N ALA A 57 16.38 37.59 -9.48
CA ALA A 57 15.52 36.46 -9.81
C ALA A 57 14.90 36.56 -11.22
N GLU A 58 14.47 37.76 -11.62
CA GLU A 58 13.83 37.98 -12.92
C GLU A 58 14.84 37.88 -14.06
N GLY A 59 16.03 38.46 -13.89
CA GLY A 59 17.11 38.38 -14.86
C GLY A 59 17.63 36.94 -15.06
N TYR A 60 17.82 36.23 -13.95
CA TYR A 60 18.22 34.83 -13.94
C TYR A 60 17.19 33.94 -14.64
N PHE A 61 15.90 34.09 -14.30
CA PHE A 61 14.82 33.33 -14.91
C PHE A 61 14.71 33.59 -16.41
N ASN A 62 14.75 34.85 -16.84
CA ASN A 62 14.67 35.22 -18.25
C ASN A 62 15.85 34.64 -19.04
N GLN A 63 17.06 34.68 -18.48
CA GLN A 63 18.22 34.05 -19.11
C GLN A 63 18.05 32.53 -19.19
N LEU A 64 17.58 31.89 -18.13
CA LEU A 64 17.39 30.44 -18.09
C LEU A 64 16.30 30.00 -19.08
N ALA A 65 15.20 30.74 -19.19
CA ALA A 65 14.11 30.47 -20.12
C ALA A 65 14.54 30.60 -21.60
N ILE A 66 15.47 31.52 -21.90
CA ILE A 66 15.98 31.73 -23.25
C ILE A 66 17.07 30.69 -23.61
N THR A 67 17.87 30.26 -22.62
CA THR A 67 19.07 29.45 -22.88
C THR A 67 18.90 27.95 -22.65
N SER A 68 17.93 27.55 -21.83
CA SER A 68 17.73 26.14 -21.43
C SER A 68 16.55 25.50 -22.14
N SER A 69 16.65 24.20 -22.39
CA SER A 69 15.55 23.40 -22.93
C SER A 69 14.59 22.96 -21.83
N LEU A 70 13.33 22.71 -22.20
CA LEU A 70 12.25 22.29 -21.28
C LEU A 70 12.65 21.16 -20.31
N PRO A 71 13.34 20.08 -20.73
CA PRO A 71 13.74 19.01 -19.80
C PRO A 71 14.72 19.47 -18.73
N ILE A 72 15.59 20.42 -19.05
CA ILE A 72 16.56 21.01 -18.11
C ILE A 72 15.82 21.92 -17.12
N LEU A 73 14.84 22.70 -17.61
CA LEU A 73 14.01 23.57 -16.78
C LEU A 73 13.19 22.76 -15.77
N LEU A 74 12.50 21.70 -16.20
CA LEU A 74 11.74 20.82 -15.32
C LEU A 74 12.62 20.10 -14.31
N LYS A 75 13.81 19.65 -14.73
CA LYS A 75 14.77 19.04 -13.81
C LYS A 75 15.22 20.05 -12.75
N ARG A 76 15.52 21.28 -13.17
CA ARG A 76 15.98 22.34 -12.26
C ARG A 76 14.87 22.84 -11.33
N GLU A 77 13.63 22.90 -11.80
CA GLU A 77 12.45 23.13 -10.98
C GLU A 77 12.31 22.05 -9.90
N ASN A 78 12.43 20.77 -10.27
CA ASN A 78 12.40 19.67 -9.31
C ASN A 78 13.58 19.75 -8.34
N GLU A 79 14.80 20.06 -8.79
CA GLU A 79 15.98 20.23 -7.93
C GLU A 79 15.82 21.40 -6.91
N LEU A 80 15.13 22.48 -7.31
CA LEU A 80 14.80 23.61 -6.44
C LEU A 80 13.63 23.29 -5.50
N ALA A 81 12.60 22.58 -5.98
CA ALA A 81 11.43 22.16 -5.20
C ALA A 81 11.74 21.00 -4.22
N GLU A 82 12.71 20.15 -4.54
CA GLU A 82 13.21 19.06 -3.70
C GLU A 82 14.26 19.53 -2.68
N GLY A 83 14.62 20.81 -2.67
CA GLY A 83 15.39 21.42 -1.58
C GLY A 83 16.89 21.23 -1.66
N SER A 84 17.49 21.31 -2.85
CA SER A 84 18.95 21.46 -2.99
C SER A 84 19.39 22.91 -2.85
N VAL A 85 19.25 23.50 -1.66
CA VAL A 85 20.03 24.69 -1.27
C VAL A 85 21.01 24.30 -0.17
N PRO A 86 22.24 23.86 -0.51
CA PRO A 86 23.29 23.68 0.46
C PRO A 86 23.96 25.03 0.76
N TYR A 87 23.46 25.69 1.82
CA TYR A 87 24.12 26.71 2.66
C TYR A 87 24.21 28.18 2.20
N PRO A 88 24.12 29.18 3.14
CA PRO A 88 23.68 29.16 4.54
C PRO A 88 22.42 30.01 4.77
N ALA A 89 21.24 29.39 4.79
CA ALA A 89 20.11 29.83 5.60
C ALA A 89 19.15 28.65 5.82
N THR A 90 19.11 28.16 7.06
CA THR A 90 18.13 27.19 7.61
C THR A 90 18.12 25.76 7.07
N LYS A 91 19.09 24.94 7.54
CA LYS A 91 18.98 23.46 7.63
C LYS A 91 17.63 22.95 8.18
N MET A 92 16.95 23.77 8.98
CA MET A 92 15.65 23.45 9.59
C MET A 92 14.49 23.35 8.58
N GLY A 93 14.62 23.95 7.39
CA GLY A 93 13.53 24.00 6.40
C GLY A 93 13.35 22.70 5.61
N SER A 94 14.45 22.11 5.12
CA SER A 94 14.41 20.90 4.29
C SER A 94 14.12 19.65 5.12
N GLU A 95 14.72 19.51 6.30
CA GLU A 95 14.46 18.38 7.22
C GLU A 95 12.99 18.34 7.66
N LYS A 96 12.43 19.50 8.04
CA LYS A 96 11.01 19.61 8.41
C LYS A 96 10.08 19.35 7.23
N PHE A 97 10.44 19.76 6.01
CA PHE A 97 9.62 19.50 4.84
C PHE A 97 9.57 18.00 4.50
N THR A 98 10.71 17.31 4.60
CA THR A 98 10.75 15.85 4.45
C THR A 98 9.93 15.14 5.53
N GLU A 99 10.01 15.61 6.77
CA GLU A 99 9.21 15.10 7.89
C GLU A 99 7.70 15.33 7.66
N ILE A 100 7.28 16.52 7.20
CA ILE A 100 5.88 16.81 6.89
C ILE A 100 5.35 15.88 5.79
N ARG A 101 6.14 15.62 4.75
CA ARG A 101 5.75 14.69 3.68
C ARG A 101 5.64 13.26 4.18
N GLN A 102 6.59 12.82 5.00
CA GLN A 102 6.55 11.48 5.60
C GLN A 102 5.35 11.31 6.54
N LEU A 103 5.15 12.25 7.47
CA LEU A 103 4.00 12.25 8.38
C LEU A 103 2.66 12.28 7.63
N ASN A 104 2.59 13.01 6.51
CA ASN A 104 1.39 13.00 5.68
C ASN A 104 1.15 11.62 5.04
N GLY A 105 2.21 10.94 4.58
CA GLY A 105 2.13 9.57 4.07
C GLY A 105 1.70 8.56 5.13
N GLU A 106 2.30 8.63 6.33
CA GLU A 106 1.94 7.78 7.46
C GLU A 106 0.49 7.99 7.90
N ARG A 107 0.06 9.25 8.05
CA ARG A 107 -1.33 9.60 8.37
C ARG A 107 -2.29 9.06 7.31
N GLN A 108 -1.96 9.24 6.03
CA GLN A 108 -2.82 8.78 4.94
C GLN A 108 -2.93 7.26 4.93
N SER A 109 -1.82 6.54 5.13
CA SER A 109 -1.83 5.08 5.28
C SER A 109 -2.66 4.64 6.48
N LEU A 110 -2.51 5.29 7.64
CA LEU A 110 -3.29 5.00 8.84
C LEU A 110 -4.79 5.19 8.60
N VAL A 111 -5.18 6.32 8.01
CA VAL A 111 -6.58 6.62 7.70
C VAL A 111 -7.17 5.56 6.77
N TYR A 112 -6.45 5.15 5.72
CA TYR A 112 -6.93 4.09 4.83
C TYR A 112 -7.04 2.73 5.52
N ASN A 113 -6.03 2.33 6.28
CA ASN A 113 -6.03 1.05 7.00
C ASN A 113 -7.20 1.01 7.99
N HIS A 114 -7.35 2.04 8.81
CA HIS A 114 -8.43 2.12 9.78
C HIS A 114 -9.81 2.21 9.11
N HIS A 115 -9.96 2.96 8.02
CA HIS A 115 -11.25 2.99 7.32
C HIS A 115 -11.62 1.62 6.76
N HIS A 116 -10.66 0.92 6.14
CA HIS A 116 -10.92 -0.40 5.61
C HIS A 116 -11.25 -1.41 6.73
N GLU A 117 -10.51 -1.38 7.83
CA GLU A 117 -10.78 -2.21 9.01
C GLU A 117 -12.15 -1.93 9.65
N LEU A 118 -12.54 -0.65 9.76
CA LEU A 118 -13.86 -0.27 10.29
C LEU A 118 -15.00 -0.75 9.39
N ILE A 119 -14.83 -0.69 8.08
CA ILE A 119 -15.80 -1.22 7.12
C ILE A 119 -15.90 -2.73 7.30
N ALA A 120 -14.77 -3.45 7.33
CA ALA A 120 -14.75 -4.90 7.52
C ALA A 120 -15.37 -5.33 8.86
N ALA A 121 -15.10 -4.59 9.93
CA ALA A 121 -15.70 -4.81 11.24
C ALA A 121 -17.22 -4.56 11.21
N SER A 122 -17.65 -3.48 10.56
CA SER A 122 -19.08 -3.16 10.38
C SER A 122 -19.81 -4.27 9.62
N ASP A 123 -19.22 -4.81 8.56
CA ASP A 123 -19.79 -5.93 7.81
C ASP A 123 -19.88 -7.20 8.66
N THR A 124 -18.84 -7.48 9.46
CA THR A 124 -18.83 -8.59 10.40
C THR A 124 -19.94 -8.43 11.46
N ILE A 125 -20.09 -7.24 12.05
CA ILE A 125 -21.15 -6.94 13.02
C ILE A 125 -22.53 -7.09 12.38
N ARG A 126 -22.70 -6.65 11.13
CA ARG A 126 -23.96 -6.83 10.40
C ARG A 126 -24.28 -8.31 10.18
N ALA A 127 -23.29 -9.11 9.78
CA ALA A 127 -23.45 -10.55 9.62
C ALA A 127 -23.77 -11.23 10.97
N MET A 128 -23.09 -10.84 12.04
CA MET A 128 -23.36 -11.33 13.39
C MET A 128 -24.78 -10.97 13.85
N LYS A 129 -25.24 -9.74 13.60
CA LYS A 129 -26.59 -9.29 13.94
C LYS A 129 -27.64 -10.10 13.18
N SER A 130 -27.48 -10.24 11.86
CA SER A 130 -28.40 -11.05 11.05
C SER A 130 -28.46 -12.50 11.55
N ARG A 131 -27.30 -13.09 11.88
CA ARG A 131 -27.27 -14.44 12.44
C ARG A 131 -27.98 -14.51 13.79
N ALA A 132 -27.74 -13.55 14.69
CA ALA A 132 -28.37 -13.50 16.01
C ALA A 132 -29.90 -13.37 15.92
N GLU A 133 -30.42 -12.55 15.01
CA GLU A 133 -31.87 -12.42 14.77
C GLU A 133 -32.51 -13.73 14.27
N ASN A 134 -31.75 -14.58 13.57
CA ASN A 134 -32.23 -15.88 13.11
C ASN A 134 -32.14 -16.99 14.19
N VAL A 135 -31.34 -16.80 15.25
CA VAL A 135 -31.17 -17.81 16.30
C VAL A 135 -32.48 -18.08 17.04
N ASP A 136 -33.28 -17.06 17.33
CA ASP A 136 -34.56 -17.25 18.01
C ASP A 136 -35.53 -18.10 17.19
N ALA A 137 -35.59 -17.85 15.87
CA ALA A 137 -36.41 -18.65 14.96
C ALA A 137 -35.94 -20.11 14.89
N ASP A 138 -34.62 -20.35 14.91
CA ASP A 138 -34.06 -21.70 14.93
C ASP A 138 -34.29 -22.41 16.27
N LEU A 139 -34.27 -21.69 17.40
CA LEU A 139 -34.64 -22.23 18.71
C LEU A 139 -36.11 -22.64 18.79
N GLU A 140 -37.02 -21.87 18.19
CA GLU A 140 -38.43 -22.26 18.12
C GLU A 140 -38.65 -23.53 17.27
N LYS A 141 -37.97 -23.65 16.12
CA LYS A 141 -37.99 -24.91 15.34
C LYS A 141 -37.46 -26.09 16.15
N LEU A 142 -36.39 -25.88 16.92
CA LEU A 142 -35.80 -26.91 17.77
C LEU A 142 -36.76 -27.34 18.88
N LYS A 143 -37.44 -26.40 19.55
CA LYS A 143 -38.48 -26.71 20.56
C LYS A 143 -39.64 -27.50 19.98
N ALA A 144 -40.10 -27.13 18.78
CA ALA A 144 -41.16 -27.85 18.09
C ALA A 144 -40.75 -29.29 17.76
N ALA A 145 -39.52 -29.49 17.26
CA ALA A 145 -38.97 -30.82 16.99
C ALA A 145 -38.86 -31.68 18.27
N PHE A 146 -38.36 -31.12 19.38
CA PHE A 146 -38.33 -31.83 20.66
C PHE A 146 -39.71 -32.19 21.18
N SER A 147 -40.69 -31.31 21.02
CA SER A 147 -42.09 -31.58 21.42
C SER A 147 -42.66 -32.75 20.62
N GLU A 148 -42.37 -32.83 19.31
CA GLU A 148 -42.80 -33.94 18.47
C GLU A 148 -42.06 -35.25 18.83
N ILE A 149 -40.76 -35.19 19.12
CA ILE A 149 -40.00 -36.34 19.61
C ILE A 149 -40.59 -36.85 20.92
N SER A 150 -40.88 -35.97 21.89
CA SER A 150 -41.55 -36.34 23.14
C SER A 150 -42.93 -36.95 22.90
N ARG A 151 -43.71 -36.41 21.95
CA ARG A 151 -45.03 -36.96 21.58
C ARG A 151 -44.90 -38.37 20.98
N ILE A 152 -43.98 -38.57 20.04
CA ILE A 152 -43.72 -39.87 19.40
C ILE A 152 -43.19 -40.86 20.45
N GLY A 153 -42.29 -40.44 21.33
CA GLY A 153 -41.76 -41.26 22.41
C GLY A 153 -42.84 -41.70 23.41
N ALA A 154 -43.74 -40.79 23.79
CA ALA A 154 -44.89 -41.12 24.63
C ALA A 154 -45.83 -42.12 23.94
N LYS A 155 -46.10 -41.91 22.64
CA LYS A 155 -46.91 -42.86 21.84
C LYS A 155 -46.27 -44.24 21.78
N LEU A 156 -44.96 -44.31 21.52
CA LEU A 156 -44.21 -45.57 21.48
C LEU A 156 -44.23 -46.29 22.83
N SER A 157 -44.09 -45.54 23.94
CA SER A 157 -44.12 -46.10 25.29
C SER A 157 -45.49 -46.70 25.64
N VAL A 158 -46.59 -46.06 25.19
CA VAL A 158 -47.96 -46.60 25.31
C VAL A 158 -48.14 -47.85 24.43
N GLU A 159 -47.67 -47.84 23.18
CA GLU A 159 -47.76 -49.01 22.29
C GLU A 159 -47.00 -50.21 22.87
N ILE A 160 -45.78 -50.02 23.38
CA ILE A 160 -44.99 -51.08 24.02
C ILE A 160 -45.68 -51.59 25.30
N GLY A 161 -46.13 -50.69 26.18
CA GLY A 161 -46.83 -51.07 27.42
C GLY A 161 -48.20 -51.74 27.18
N SER A 162 -48.82 -51.50 26.03
CA SER A 162 -50.05 -52.18 25.60
C SER A 162 -49.80 -53.56 24.97
N GLY A 163 -48.61 -53.78 24.40
CA GLY A 163 -48.18 -55.08 23.86
C GLY A 163 -47.95 -56.14 24.94
N GLU A 164 -47.50 -55.74 26.14
CA GLU A 164 -47.27 -56.67 27.27
C GLU A 164 -48.57 -57.17 27.93
N LYS A 165 -49.70 -56.47 27.78
CA LYS A 165 -50.96 -56.86 28.43
C LYS A 165 -51.82 -57.86 27.65
N LYS A 166 -51.39 -58.30 26.46
CA LYS A 166 -52.16 -59.21 25.60
C LYS A 166 -51.80 -60.70 25.70
N GLN A 167 -50.91 -61.08 26.62
CA GLN A 167 -50.53 -62.48 26.86
C GLN A 167 -50.68 -62.87 28.34
N LEU A 168 -51.87 -62.75 28.94
CA LEU A 168 -52.18 -63.49 30.17
C LEU A 168 -53.70 -63.63 30.42
N GLU A 169 -54.41 -64.24 29.48
CA GLU A 169 -55.67 -64.94 29.81
C GLU A 169 -55.62 -66.34 29.18
N THR A 170 -55.05 -67.29 29.93
CA THR A 170 -55.30 -68.71 29.73
C THR A 170 -56.65 -69.04 30.38
N PRO A 171 -57.61 -69.66 29.67
CA PRO A 171 -58.86 -70.09 30.30
C PRO A 171 -58.57 -71.18 31.33
N ALA A 172 -59.19 -71.06 32.49
CA ALA A 172 -59.09 -71.97 33.62
C ALA A 172 -59.39 -73.42 33.20
N VAL A 173 -58.52 -74.33 33.61
CA VAL A 173 -58.71 -75.78 33.54
C VAL A 173 -59.84 -76.15 34.51
N ASP A 174 -60.94 -76.68 33.98
CA ASP A 174 -62.10 -77.14 34.72
C ASP A 174 -61.83 -78.56 35.26
N ASP A 175 -61.29 -78.63 36.49
CA ASP A 175 -61.04 -79.87 37.23
C ASP A 175 -62.34 -80.38 37.91
N ARG A 176 -63.31 -80.87 37.12
CA ARG A 176 -64.43 -81.69 37.62
C ARG A 176 -64.88 -82.68 36.56
N ASP A 177 -64.41 -83.91 36.67
CA ASP A 177 -65.16 -85.16 36.45
C ASP A 177 -64.19 -86.35 36.26
N ASN A 178 -63.52 -86.75 37.35
CA ASN A 178 -62.89 -88.06 37.45
C ASN A 178 -63.26 -88.71 38.79
N ALA A 179 -64.53 -89.05 38.94
CA ALA A 179 -64.98 -90.05 39.93
C ALA A 179 -66.41 -90.49 39.61
N SER A 180 -66.60 -91.54 38.81
CA SER A 180 -67.54 -92.63 39.17
C SER A 180 -67.48 -93.82 38.20
N SER A 181 -67.03 -94.94 38.75
CA SER A 181 -67.49 -96.32 38.51
C SER A 181 -67.58 -96.90 37.10
N ARG A 182 -66.52 -97.66 36.78
CA ARG A 182 -66.64 -99.02 36.22
C ARG A 182 -67.46 -99.90 37.19
N ALA A 183 -68.59 -100.42 36.72
CA ALA A 183 -69.09 -101.79 36.90
C ALA A 183 -70.47 -101.92 36.26
#